data_AF-A0A522DB81-F1
#
_entry.id   AF-A0A522DB81-F1
#
_cell.length_a   1.000
_cell.length_b   1.000
_cell.length_c   1.000
_cell.angle_alpha   90.00
_cell.angle_beta   90.00
_cell.angle_gamma   90.00
#
_symmetry.space_group_name_H-M   'P 1'
#
loop_
_entity.id
_entity.type
_entity.pdbx_description
1 polymer ?
#
loop_
_entity_poly.entity_id
_entity_poly.type
_entity_poly.pdbx_seq_one_letter_code
_entity_poly.pdbx_strand_id
1 'polypeptide(L)'
;MSHEYAMSRVKDALDKSDGNHLKAQRLLLQWLEKDHTLLLGLVAPHLQSIITYAISHAALPPAHRREILGKPAAPAPAKRTVSAKDAGEFGAAVLQSLKGGRAEGVGFGEAPSRGSVSKPGQASQKHIDAMHKIAGASKAKSGKKKKD
;
A
#
# COMPACT_ATOMS: atom_id res chain seq x y z
N MET A 1 32.37 -4.76 -4.70
CA MET A 1 32.17 -3.39 -5.25
C MET A 1 30.71 -2.93 -5.13
N SER A 2 29.75 -3.33 -5.97
CA SER A 2 28.41 -2.69 -5.94
C SER A 2 27.54 -3.01 -4.71
N HIS A 3 27.62 -4.24 -4.18
CA HIS A 3 26.83 -4.65 -3.02
C HIS A 3 27.27 -3.95 -1.71
N GLU A 4 28.58 -3.90 -1.45
CA GLU A 4 29.12 -3.22 -0.26
C GLU A 4 28.81 -1.72 -0.26
N TYR A 5 28.93 -1.08 -1.43
CA TYR A 5 28.52 0.31 -1.63
C TYR A 5 27.02 0.51 -1.37
N ALA A 6 26.17 -0.38 -1.88
CA ALA A 6 24.74 -0.30 -1.62
C ALA A 6 24.43 -0.41 -0.12
N MET A 7 25.09 -1.33 0.58
CA MET A 7 24.91 -1.51 2.03
C MET A 7 25.44 -0.34 2.85
N SER A 8 26.53 0.31 2.45
CA SER A 8 26.99 1.53 3.13
C SER A 8 25.99 2.67 2.97
N ARG A 9 25.40 2.84 1.78
CA ARG A 9 24.33 3.83 1.55
C ARG A 9 23.07 3.53 2.36
N VAL A 10 22.70 2.26 2.53
CA VAL A 10 21.57 1.89 3.39
C VAL A 10 21.83 2.29 4.84
N LYS A 11 23.07 2.11 5.34
CA LYS A 11 23.46 2.58 6.68
C LYS A 11 23.38 4.10 6.78
N ASP A 12 23.95 4.83 5.81
CA ASP A 12 23.86 6.30 5.77
C ASP A 12 22.40 6.80 5.81
N ALA A 13 21.50 6.09 5.13
CA ALA A 13 20.09 6.45 5.12
C ALA A 13 19.39 6.20 6.46
N LEU A 14 19.76 5.14 7.17
CA LEU A 14 19.28 4.85 8.51
C LEU A 14 19.79 5.87 9.52
N ASP A 15 21.08 6.25 9.43
CA ASP A 15 21.70 7.25 10.29
C ASP A 15 21.04 8.62 10.10
N LYS A 16 20.83 9.04 8.85
CA LYS A 16 20.11 10.31 8.53
C LYS A 16 18.63 10.31 8.90
N SER A 17 18.07 9.15 9.21
CA SER A 17 16.66 8.99 9.54
C SER A 17 16.45 8.71 11.03
N ASP A 18 17.49 8.82 11.86
CA ASP A 18 17.46 8.50 13.29
C ASP A 18 16.92 7.08 13.56
N GLY A 19 17.29 6.12 12.71
CA GLY A 19 16.82 4.73 12.78
C GLY A 19 15.37 4.50 12.31
N ASN A 20 14.64 5.54 11.87
CA ASN A 20 13.29 5.37 11.34
C ASN A 20 13.33 4.72 9.94
N HIS A 21 12.93 3.45 9.87
CA HIS A 21 12.95 2.66 8.63
C HIS A 21 12.11 3.25 7.50
N LEU A 22 10.94 3.83 7.78
CA LEU A 22 10.07 4.43 6.76
C LEU A 22 10.69 5.71 6.18
N LYS A 23 11.32 6.54 7.01
CA LYS A 23 12.05 7.72 6.55
C LYS A 23 13.27 7.31 5.73
N ALA A 24 14.03 6.31 6.18
CA ALA A 24 15.19 5.79 5.46
C ALA A 24 14.81 5.22 4.09
N GLN A 25 13.69 4.50 4.00
CA GLN A 25 13.17 4.00 2.73
C GLN A 25 12.83 5.13 1.76
N ARG A 26 12.14 6.19 2.21
CA ARG A 26 11.82 7.34 1.37
C ARG A 26 13.08 8.06 0.90
N LEU A 27 14.07 8.19 1.77
CA LEU A 27 15.36 8.81 1.46
C LEU A 27 16.15 7.98 0.42
N LEU A 28 16.18 6.65 0.58
CA LEU A 28 16.80 5.75 -0.39
C LEU A 28 16.13 5.83 -1.76
N LEU A 29 14.80 5.91 -1.82
CA LEU A 29 14.08 6.09 -3.09
C LEU A 29 14.52 7.37 -3.82
N GLN A 30 14.71 8.48 -3.10
CA GLN A 30 15.21 9.73 -3.69
C GLN A 30 16.66 9.62 -4.18
N TRP A 31 17.50 8.83 -3.52
CA TRP A 31 18.88 8.61 -3.94
C TRP A 31 18.96 7.72 -5.18
N LEU A 32 18.10 6.70 -5.25
CA LEU A 32 18.03 5.77 -6.37
C LEU A 32 17.70 6.44 -7.71
N GLU A 33 16.93 7.53 -7.70
CA GLU A 33 16.65 8.31 -8.91
C GLU A 33 17.91 8.94 -9.52
N LYS A 34 18.91 9.24 -8.68
CA LYS A 34 20.14 9.95 -9.08
C LYS A 34 21.35 9.03 -9.21
N ASP A 35 21.34 7.90 -8.50
CA ASP A 35 22.46 6.97 -8.44
C ASP A 35 22.07 5.58 -8.95
N HIS A 36 22.40 5.33 -10.23
CA HIS A 36 22.17 4.04 -10.87
C HIS A 36 23.05 2.92 -10.30
N THR A 37 24.22 3.24 -9.74
CA THR A 37 25.09 2.22 -9.15
C THR A 37 24.50 1.68 -7.85
N LEU A 38 23.86 2.53 -7.07
CA LEU A 38 23.07 2.15 -5.89
C LEU A 38 21.89 1.26 -6.28
N LEU A 39 21.16 1.61 -7.35
CA LEU A 39 20.04 0.83 -7.85
C LEU A 39 20.48 -0.58 -8.25
N LEU A 40 21.51 -0.69 -9.07
CA LEU A 40 22.04 -1.97 -9.50
C LEU A 40 22.58 -2.78 -8.31
N GLY A 41 23.24 -2.14 -7.35
CA GLY A 41 23.74 -2.80 -6.14
C GLY A 41 22.62 -3.42 -5.28
N LEU A 42 21.48 -2.75 -5.14
CA LEU A 42 20.33 -3.27 -4.39
C LEU A 42 19.52 -4.31 -5.17
N VAL A 43 19.41 -4.16 -6.49
CA VAL A 43 18.57 -5.04 -7.34
C VAL A 43 19.31 -6.31 -7.77
N ALA A 44 20.64 -6.29 -7.87
CA ALA A 44 21.46 -7.42 -8.32
C ALA A 44 21.07 -8.79 -7.72
N PRO A 45 20.91 -8.96 -6.39
CA PRO A 45 20.53 -10.26 -5.83
C PRO A 45 19.11 -10.71 -6.18
N HIS A 46 18.24 -9.79 -6.60
CA HIS A 46 16.83 -10.06 -6.93
C HIS A 46 16.56 -10.11 -8.44
N LEU A 47 17.56 -9.80 -9.28
CA LEU A 47 17.40 -9.69 -10.73
C LEU A 47 16.89 -11.00 -11.35
N GLN A 48 17.39 -12.15 -10.89
CA GLN A 48 16.95 -13.46 -11.38
C GLN A 48 15.45 -13.69 -11.13
N SER A 49 14.96 -13.36 -9.93
CA SER A 49 13.52 -13.51 -9.63
C SER A 49 12.66 -12.57 -10.47
N ILE A 50 13.12 -11.33 -10.69
CA ILE A 50 12.42 -10.35 -11.51
C ILE A 50 12.34 -10.85 -12.97
N ILE A 51 13.44 -11.37 -13.52
CA ILE A 51 13.49 -11.91 -14.88
C ILE A 51 12.58 -13.14 -15.02
N THR A 52 12.67 -14.09 -14.09
CA THR A 52 11.81 -15.29 -14.10
C THR A 52 10.34 -14.91 -14.06
N TYR A 53 9.96 -13.96 -13.20
CA TYR A 53 8.60 -13.43 -13.16
C TYR A 53 8.19 -12.77 -14.47
N ALA A 54 9.04 -11.90 -15.04
CA ALA A 54 8.74 -11.20 -16.28
C ALA A 54 8.54 -12.16 -17.47
N ILE A 55 9.39 -13.18 -17.60
CA ILE A 55 9.26 -14.23 -18.63
C ILE A 55 7.96 -15.00 -18.42
N SER A 56 7.70 -15.44 -17.18
CA SER A 56 6.48 -16.18 -16.85
C SER A 56 5.25 -15.35 -17.19
N HIS A 57 5.22 -14.08 -16.79
CA HIS A 57 4.14 -13.15 -17.07
C HIS A 57 3.93 -12.88 -18.57
N ALA A 58 5.02 -12.78 -19.34
CA ALA A 58 4.96 -12.59 -20.79
C ALA A 58 4.44 -13.84 -21.51
N ALA A 59 4.77 -15.04 -21.04
CA ALA A 59 4.32 -16.31 -21.59
C ALA A 59 2.84 -16.62 -21.31
N LEU A 60 2.21 -15.94 -20.34
CA LEU A 60 0.80 -16.14 -20.03
C LEU A 60 -0.13 -15.63 -21.14
N PRO A 61 -1.10 -16.44 -21.61
CA PRO A 61 -2.13 -15.99 -22.55
C PRO A 61 -2.95 -14.82 -21.97
N PRO A 62 -3.39 -13.85 -22.80
CA PRO A 62 -4.17 -12.69 -22.35
C PRO A 62 -5.45 -13.05 -21.58
N ALA A 63 -6.05 -14.19 -21.92
CA ALA A 63 -7.23 -14.73 -21.24
C ALA A 63 -6.94 -15.13 -19.78
N HIS A 64 -5.81 -15.80 -19.53
CA HIS A 64 -5.40 -16.19 -18.18
C HIS A 64 -4.78 -15.05 -17.37
N ARG A 65 -4.20 -14.03 -18.02
CA ARG A 65 -3.71 -12.82 -17.34
C ARG A 65 -4.85 -12.08 -16.62
N ARG A 66 -6.01 -11.94 -17.28
CA ARG A 66 -7.22 -11.33 -16.69
C ARG A 66 -7.87 -12.21 -15.63
N GLU A 67 -7.78 -13.53 -15.78
CA GLU A 67 -8.33 -14.47 -14.80
C GLU A 67 -7.52 -14.49 -13.50
N ILE A 68 -6.20 -14.39 -13.56
CA ILE A 68 -5.34 -14.34 -12.37
C ILE A 68 -5.40 -12.98 -11.66
N LEU A 69 -5.51 -11.89 -12.43
CA LEU A 69 -5.67 -10.54 -11.88
C LEU A 69 -7.12 -10.24 -11.44
N GLY A 70 -8.10 -11.04 -11.90
CA GLY A 70 -9.54 -10.81 -11.71
C GLY A 70 -10.28 -11.86 -10.86
N LYS A 71 -9.72 -13.05 -10.61
CA LYS A 71 -10.29 -14.00 -9.65
C LYS A 71 -9.81 -13.67 -8.23
N PRO A 72 -10.72 -13.50 -7.25
CA PRO A 72 -10.33 -13.58 -5.86
C PRO A 72 -9.71 -14.96 -5.63
N ALA A 73 -8.53 -14.99 -5.04
CA ALA A 73 -7.81 -16.21 -4.75
C ALA A 73 -8.71 -17.22 -4.01
N ALA A 74 -8.57 -18.51 -4.36
CA ALA A 74 -9.11 -19.63 -3.59
C ALA A 74 -8.89 -19.41 -2.08
N PRO A 75 -9.83 -19.85 -1.22
CA PRO A 75 -9.84 -19.52 0.20
C PRO A 75 -8.49 -19.83 0.83
N ALA A 76 -7.84 -18.79 1.35
CA ALA A 76 -6.56 -18.91 2.01
C ALA A 76 -6.64 -19.92 3.17
N PRO A 77 -5.59 -20.75 3.40
CA PRO A 77 -5.50 -21.54 4.61
C PRO A 77 -5.60 -20.62 5.84
N ALA A 78 -6.23 -21.12 6.90
CA ALA A 78 -6.69 -20.38 8.07
C ALA A 78 -5.71 -19.28 8.53
N LYS A 79 -6.23 -18.05 8.62
CA LYS A 79 -5.51 -16.84 9.05
C LYS A 79 -4.82 -17.06 10.41
N ARG A 80 -3.49 -17.07 10.42
CA ARG A 80 -2.74 -16.74 11.64
C ARG A 80 -2.78 -15.22 11.80
N THR A 81 -3.58 -14.73 12.72
CA THR A 81 -3.67 -13.30 13.03
C THR A 81 -2.52 -12.90 13.93
N VAL A 82 -1.50 -12.25 13.37
CA VAL A 82 -0.56 -11.44 14.17
C VAL A 82 -1.19 -10.07 14.34
N SER A 83 -1.27 -9.58 15.58
CA SER A 83 -1.92 -8.29 15.84
C SER A 83 -1.06 -7.16 15.28
N ALA A 84 -1.70 -6.10 14.76
CA ALA A 84 -0.98 -4.94 14.23
C ALA A 84 -0.16 -4.19 15.32
N LYS A 85 -0.44 -4.44 16.61
CA LYS A 85 0.36 -3.94 17.72
C LYS A 85 1.71 -4.63 17.85
N ASP A 86 1.78 -5.91 17.46
CA ASP A 86 3.01 -6.71 17.60
C ASP A 86 3.96 -6.54 16.40
N ALA A 87 3.44 -6.10 15.25
CA ALA A 87 4.22 -5.95 14.02
C ALA A 87 5.00 -4.62 13.92
N GLY A 88 4.68 -3.63 14.76
CA GLY A 88 5.21 -2.26 14.63
C GLY A 88 4.86 -1.59 13.29
N GLU A 89 5.29 -0.35 13.08
CA GLU A 89 5.00 0.41 11.85
C GLU A 89 5.61 -0.23 10.59
N PHE A 90 6.82 -0.78 10.71
CA PHE A 90 7.50 -1.47 9.62
C PHE A 90 6.79 -2.77 9.26
N GLY A 91 6.48 -3.63 10.25
CA GLY A 91 5.78 -4.87 9.99
C GLY A 91 4.36 -4.63 9.45
N ALA A 92 3.68 -3.58 9.90
CA ALA A 92 2.41 -3.16 9.32
C ALA A 92 2.56 -2.75 7.84
N ALA A 93 3.60 -1.99 7.48
CA ALA A 93 3.88 -1.60 6.10
C ALA A 93 4.22 -2.80 5.20
N VAL A 94 5.04 -3.74 5.69
CA VAL A 94 5.39 -4.98 4.99
C VAL A 94 4.15 -5.86 4.80
N LEU A 95 3.34 -6.02 5.85
CA LEU A 95 2.09 -6.79 5.79
C LEU A 95 1.08 -6.14 4.84
N GLN A 96 1.02 -4.81 4.80
CA GLN A 96 0.16 -4.09 3.86
C GLN A 96 0.61 -4.26 2.41
N SER A 97 1.92 -4.24 2.17
CA SER A 97 2.50 -4.53 0.85
C SER A 97 2.23 -5.98 0.41
N LEU A 98 2.35 -6.95 1.33
CA LEU A 98 2.05 -8.37 1.05
C LEU A 98 0.56 -8.63 0.87
N LYS A 99 -0.31 -7.96 1.65
CA LYS A 99 -1.77 -8.09 1.56
C LYS A 99 -2.34 -7.48 0.28
N GLY A 100 -1.70 -6.43 -0.25
CA GLY A 100 -2.04 -5.86 -1.57
C GLY A 100 -1.76 -6.82 -2.74
N GLY A 101 -0.78 -7.72 -2.59
CA GLY A 101 -0.30 -8.61 -3.65
C GLY A 101 -1.26 -9.70 -4.13
N ARG A 102 -2.44 -9.87 -3.52
CA ARG A 102 -3.39 -10.92 -3.92
C ARG A 102 -4.88 -10.55 -3.85
N ALA A 103 -5.25 -9.39 -3.31
CA ALA A 103 -6.65 -9.05 -3.06
C ALA A 103 -7.15 -7.79 -3.78
N GLU A 104 -6.28 -6.82 -4.12
CA GLU A 104 -6.71 -5.53 -4.69
C GLU A 104 -5.75 -5.01 -5.78
N GLY A 105 -5.33 -5.89 -6.69
CA GLY A 105 -4.76 -5.48 -7.99
C GLY A 105 -3.42 -4.72 -7.97
N VAL A 106 -2.65 -4.80 -6.88
CA VAL A 106 -1.26 -4.31 -6.85
C VAL A 106 -0.36 -5.45 -6.37
N GLY A 107 0.19 -6.21 -7.32
CA GLY A 107 1.18 -7.24 -7.05
C GLY A 107 2.46 -6.66 -6.42
N PHE A 108 3.15 -7.45 -5.59
CA PHE A 108 4.52 -7.12 -5.20
C PHE A 108 5.39 -7.00 -6.47
N GLY A 109 6.01 -5.83 -6.69
CA GLY A 109 6.78 -5.52 -7.91
C GLY A 109 5.98 -4.82 -9.01
N GLU A 110 4.69 -4.54 -8.80
CA GLU A 110 3.87 -3.77 -9.73
C GLU A 110 3.79 -2.31 -9.26
N ALA A 111 4.15 -1.36 -10.14
CA ALA A 111 3.94 0.05 -9.83
C ALA A 111 2.43 0.29 -9.70
N PRO A 112 1.95 0.97 -8.65
CA PRO A 112 0.53 1.32 -8.57
C PRO A 112 0.19 2.09 -9.85
N SER A 113 -0.76 1.58 -10.61
CA SER A 113 -1.29 2.31 -11.76
C SER A 113 -1.72 3.68 -11.27
N ARG A 114 -1.17 4.76 -11.86
CA ARG A 114 -1.49 6.16 -11.54
C ARG A 114 -2.99 6.49 -11.66
N GLY A 115 -3.85 5.53 -12.05
CA GLY A 115 -5.29 5.64 -12.17
C GLY A 115 -6.12 5.16 -10.97
N SER A 116 -5.56 4.58 -9.90
CA SER A 116 -6.36 4.20 -8.72
C SER A 116 -6.47 5.35 -7.70
N VAL A 117 -6.87 6.55 -8.17
CA VAL A 117 -7.49 7.52 -7.26
C VAL A 117 -8.87 6.93 -6.94
N SER A 118 -8.99 6.34 -5.74
CA SER A 118 -10.29 5.96 -5.20
C SER A 118 -11.25 7.13 -5.40
N LYS A 119 -12.35 6.90 -6.13
CA LYS A 119 -13.43 7.88 -6.28
C LYS A 119 -13.71 8.51 -4.92
N PRO A 120 -13.88 9.84 -4.80
CA PRO A 120 -14.13 10.48 -3.52
C PRO A 120 -15.25 9.74 -2.79
N GLY A 121 -14.91 9.12 -1.66
CA GLY A 121 -15.83 8.29 -0.91
C GLY A 121 -17.03 9.13 -0.53
N GLN A 122 -18.24 8.63 -0.87
CA GLN A 122 -19.46 9.19 -0.30
C GLN A 122 -19.29 9.24 1.22
N ALA A 123 -19.70 10.35 1.82
CA ALA A 123 -19.55 10.59 3.24
C ALA A 123 -20.01 9.37 4.03
N SER A 124 -19.18 8.91 5.00
CA SER A 124 -19.47 7.71 5.78
C SER A 124 -20.90 7.75 6.31
N GLN A 125 -21.61 6.62 6.35
CA GLN A 125 -23.01 6.55 6.79
C GLN A 125 -23.27 7.27 8.13
N LYS A 126 -22.28 7.26 9.02
CA LYS A 126 -22.30 7.98 10.31
C LYS A 126 -22.43 9.50 10.16
N HIS A 127 -21.89 10.09 9.09
CA HIS A 127 -22.03 11.51 8.76
C HIS A 127 -23.43 11.83 8.24
N ILE A 128 -23.98 10.96 7.39
CA ILE A 128 -25.36 11.08 6.88
C ILE A 128 -26.36 10.99 8.05
N ASP A 129 -26.17 10.02 8.95
CA ASP A 129 -27.01 9.86 10.14
C ASP A 129 -26.91 11.05 11.10
N ALA A 130 -25.73 11.66 11.24
CA ALA A 130 -25.54 12.87 12.03
C ALA A 130 -26.27 14.08 11.42
N MET A 131 -26.21 14.25 10.10
CA MET A 131 -26.93 15.32 9.39
C MET A 131 -28.45 15.17 9.52
N HIS A 132 -28.99 13.95 9.41
CA HIS A 132 -30.41 13.71 9.62
C HIS A 132 -30.86 14.01 11.06
N LYS A 133 -30.05 13.70 12.07
CA LYS A 133 -30.35 14.04 13.47
C LYS A 133 -30.37 15.54 13.72
N ILE A 134 -29.45 16.29 13.11
CA ILE A 134 -29.40 17.76 13.22
C ILE A 134 -30.60 18.40 12.50
N ALA A 135 -30.95 17.89 11.31
CA ALA A 135 -32.11 18.36 10.54
C ALA A 135 -33.45 18.01 11.21
N GLY A 136 -33.54 16.90 11.94
CA GLY A 136 -34.73 16.53 12.71
C GLY A 136 -34.92 17.41 13.96
N ALA A 137 -33.83 17.77 14.63
CA ALA A 137 -33.86 18.60 15.84
C ALA A 137 -34.26 20.07 15.57
N SER A 138 -33.97 20.60 14.37
CA SER A 138 -34.34 21.98 14.00
C SER A 138 -35.83 22.14 13.70
N LYS A 139 -36.52 21.12 13.18
CA LYS A 139 -37.98 21.12 12.97
C LYS A 139 -38.79 21.09 14.28
N ALA A 140 -38.28 20.43 15.32
CA ALA A 140 -38.97 20.34 16.62
C ALA A 140 -38.96 21.67 17.40
N LYS A 141 -37.98 22.56 17.14
CA LYS A 141 -37.87 23.88 17.80
C LYS A 141 -38.69 24.99 17.15
N SER A 142 -39.09 24.86 15.88
CA SER A 142 -39.88 25.89 15.18
C SER A 142 -41.39 25.77 15.41
N GLY A 143 -41.88 24.68 16.01
CA GLY A 143 -43.31 24.46 16.26
C GLY A 143 -43.84 24.98 17.61
N LYS A 144 -42.98 25.45 18.52
CA LYS A 144 -43.38 25.81 19.90
C LYS A 144 -43.44 27.31 20.19
N LYS A 145 -43.49 28.17 19.16
CA LYS A 145 -43.56 29.62 19.31
C LYS A 145 -44.76 30.22 18.55
N LYS A 146 -45.98 29.77 18.89
CA LYS A 146 -47.23 30.44 18.52
C LYS A 146 -48.38 29.94 19.41
N LYS A 147 -48.41 30.38 20.66
CA LYS A 147 -49.63 30.46 21.48
C LYS A 147 -49.31 31.29 22.72
N ASP A 148 -49.40 32.60 22.56
CA ASP A 148 -49.90 33.53 23.56
C ASP A 148 -50.91 34.42 22.82
#